data_AF-A0AAV1WIB7-F1
#
_entry.id   AF-A0AAV1WIB7-F1
#
_cell.length_a   1.000
_cell.length_b   1.000
_cell.length_c   1.000
_cell.angle_alpha   90.00
_cell.angle_beta   90.00
_cell.angle_gamma   90.00
#
_symmetry.space_group_name_H-M   'P 1'
#
loop_
_entity.id
_entity.type
_entity.pdbx_description
1 polymer ?
#
loop_
_entity_poly.entity_id
_entity_poly.type
_entity_poly.pdbx_seq_one_letter_code
_entity_poly.pdbx_strand_id
1 'polypeptide(L)'
;MVIYFTSGTDQETETTTILDHLRERLSSSSASFHATEIPCPTCNHQTTSDGVIASCLSCFLSGCQLCRFEYGVSIPYFLAKVRGGTCTRASSDSAADVLHRAYILLENGFGRYDIVNNNCEDFAIYCKTGLQVDLSRQPRKGLSGQAMDIGARSDVSKVPVEKLIAEMK
;
A
#
# COMPACT_ATOMS: atom_id res chain seq x y z
N MET A 1 -4.52 8.87 -12.38
CA MET A 1 -3.48 9.10 -11.35
C MET A 1 -3.57 7.97 -10.34
N VAL A 2 -2.44 7.52 -9.79
CA VAL A 2 -2.35 6.49 -8.75
C VAL A 2 -1.76 7.15 -7.51
N ILE A 3 -2.41 7.00 -6.35
CA ILE A 3 -1.92 7.49 -5.05
C ILE A 3 -1.50 6.26 -4.23
N TYR A 4 -0.27 6.25 -3.72
CA TYR A 4 0.30 5.11 -3.01
C TYR A 4 1.32 5.57 -1.96
N PHE A 5 1.63 4.67 -1.02
CA PHE A 5 2.55 4.93 0.09
C PHE A 5 3.83 4.12 -0.09
N THR A 6 5.00 4.76 0.02
CA THR A 6 6.32 4.15 -0.26
C THR A 6 7.40 4.65 0.71
N SER A 7 8.48 3.89 0.88
CA SER A 7 9.63 4.22 1.74
C SER A 7 10.69 5.11 1.08
N GLY A 8 10.54 5.48 -0.19
CA GLY A 8 11.65 6.02 -0.99
C GLY A 8 12.74 4.97 -1.23
N THR A 9 13.75 5.28 -2.06
CA THR A 9 14.79 4.34 -2.50
C THR A 9 15.91 4.07 -1.46
N ASP A 10 15.93 4.76 -0.31
CA ASP A 10 17.11 4.81 0.56
C ASP A 10 16.95 4.12 1.93
N GLN A 11 16.01 3.18 2.07
CA GLN A 11 15.87 2.38 3.30
C GLN A 11 15.68 0.89 2.99
N GLU A 12 16.60 0.33 2.20
CA GLU A 12 16.72 -1.12 1.97
C GLU A 12 17.79 -1.72 2.90
N THR A 13 17.40 -2.07 4.14
CA THR A 13 18.15 -3.05 4.93
C THR A 13 17.52 -4.43 4.77
N GLU A 14 18.28 -5.34 4.13
CA GLU A 14 18.21 -6.81 4.20
C GLU A 14 17.14 -7.61 3.40
N THR A 15 16.54 -7.06 2.34
CA THR A 15 15.79 -7.88 1.35
C THR A 15 16.24 -7.70 -0.11
N THR A 16 17.30 -6.93 -0.33
CA THR A 16 17.90 -6.62 -1.63
C THR A 16 18.34 -7.86 -2.41
N THR A 17 18.77 -8.93 -1.76
CA THR A 17 19.32 -10.07 -2.49
C THR A 17 18.31 -10.78 -3.38
N ILE A 18 17.04 -10.96 -2.95
CA ILE A 18 16.09 -11.79 -3.72
C ILE A 18 15.42 -11.00 -4.85
N LEU A 19 15.07 -9.73 -4.61
CA LEU A 19 14.46 -8.90 -5.65
C LEU A 19 15.49 -8.51 -6.73
N ASP A 20 16.74 -8.25 -6.33
CA ASP A 20 17.82 -7.97 -7.27
C ASP A 20 18.16 -9.21 -8.09
N HIS A 21 18.21 -10.40 -7.48
CA HIS A 21 18.41 -11.64 -8.24
C HIS A 21 17.27 -11.97 -9.21
N LEU A 22 16.04 -11.56 -8.93
CA LEU A 22 14.92 -11.71 -9.86
C LEU A 22 14.98 -10.66 -11.00
N ARG A 23 15.43 -9.43 -10.71
CA ARG A 23 15.73 -8.40 -11.72
C ARG A 23 16.84 -8.82 -12.68
N GLU A 24 17.92 -9.38 -12.15
CA GLU A 24 19.05 -9.87 -12.93
C GLU A 24 18.66 -11.08 -13.79
N ARG A 25 17.86 -12.01 -13.25
CA ARG A 25 17.42 -13.20 -14.00
C ARG A 25 16.43 -12.92 -15.13
N LEU A 26 15.66 -11.85 -15.04
CA LEU A 26 14.70 -11.46 -16.09
C LEU A 26 15.33 -10.54 -17.16
N SER A 27 16.56 -10.09 -16.96
CA SER A 27 17.28 -9.17 -17.86
C SER A 27 18.02 -9.85 -19.02
N SER A 28 17.50 -10.98 -19.52
CA SER A 28 17.91 -11.54 -20.81
C SER A 28 16.97 -11.07 -21.92
N SER A 29 16.86 -9.75 -22.12
CA SER A 29 16.61 -9.07 -23.41
C SER A 29 16.23 -7.60 -23.17
N SER A 30 17.10 -6.72 -23.64
CA SER A 30 16.90 -5.30 -24.00
C SER A 30 16.64 -4.24 -22.91
N ALA A 31 17.68 -3.41 -22.74
CA ALA A 31 17.78 -2.08 -22.13
C ALA A 31 17.77 -1.99 -20.59
N SER A 32 18.97 -1.92 -20.03
CA SER A 32 19.22 -1.25 -18.75
C SER A 32 18.70 0.18 -18.83
N PHE A 33 17.54 0.45 -18.25
CA PHE A 33 17.12 1.82 -17.96
C PHE A 33 17.92 2.29 -16.73
N HIS A 34 19.21 2.55 -16.93
CA HIS A 34 19.87 3.58 -16.13
C HIS A 34 19.00 4.82 -16.22
N ALA A 35 18.62 5.34 -15.05
CA ALA A 35 17.80 6.52 -14.84
C ALA A 35 18.08 7.61 -15.89
N THR A 36 17.20 7.71 -16.89
CA THR A 36 17.14 8.92 -17.71
C THR A 36 16.38 9.94 -16.90
N GLU A 37 17.09 11.00 -16.50
CA GLU A 37 16.66 12.21 -15.79
C GLU A 37 15.59 13.04 -16.55
N ILE A 38 14.70 12.40 -17.30
CA ILE A 38 13.60 13.06 -17.99
C ILE A 38 12.33 12.84 -17.15
N PRO A 39 11.83 13.88 -16.45
CA PRO A 39 10.60 13.77 -15.70
C PRO A 39 9.45 13.31 -16.59
N CYS A 40 8.59 12.44 -16.07
CA CYS A 40 7.42 11.98 -16.82
C CYS A 40 6.57 13.20 -17.22
N PRO A 41 6.27 13.43 -18.51
CA PRO A 41 5.50 14.60 -18.94
C PRO A 41 4.06 14.61 -18.40
N THR A 42 3.56 13.47 -17.91
CA THR A 42 2.19 13.34 -17.38
C THR A 42 2.09 13.64 -15.89
N CYS A 43 3.11 13.29 -15.10
CA CYS A 43 3.02 13.36 -13.63
C CYS A 43 4.23 13.98 -12.94
N ASN A 44 5.29 14.33 -13.69
CA ASN A 44 6.54 14.88 -13.20
C ASN A 44 7.12 14.07 -12.02
N HIS A 45 6.86 12.75 -12.00
CA HIS A 45 7.19 11.88 -10.88
C HIS A 45 8.70 11.75 -10.74
N GLN A 46 9.18 11.99 -9.52
CA GLN A 46 10.56 11.80 -9.10
C GLN A 46 10.65 10.52 -8.27
N THR A 47 11.57 9.63 -8.59
CA THR A 47 11.67 8.28 -8.02
C THR A 47 12.16 8.25 -6.56
N THR A 48 12.55 9.37 -5.98
CA THR A 48 13.24 9.47 -4.69
C THR A 48 12.35 9.89 -3.52
N SER A 49 11.07 10.20 -3.74
CA SER A 49 10.16 10.65 -2.67
C SER A 49 9.65 9.49 -1.82
N ASP A 50 9.79 9.60 -0.50
CA ASP A 50 9.10 8.76 0.49
C ASP A 50 7.74 9.35 0.87
N GLY A 51 6.89 8.54 1.50
CA GLY A 51 5.58 8.97 1.96
C GLY A 51 4.45 8.66 0.97
N VAL A 52 3.35 9.39 1.11
CA VAL A 52 2.18 9.26 0.23
C VAL A 52 2.42 10.12 -1.00
N ILE A 53 2.40 9.49 -2.17
CA ILE A 53 2.77 10.14 -3.42
C ILE A 53 1.78 9.80 -4.53
N ALA A 54 1.79 10.62 -5.59
CA ALA A 54 0.95 10.45 -6.76
C ALA A 54 1.78 10.29 -8.04
N SER A 55 1.39 9.36 -8.91
CA SER A 55 2.02 9.18 -10.22
C SER A 55 1.00 8.79 -11.30
N CYS A 56 1.42 8.81 -12.56
CA CYS A 56 0.63 8.19 -13.63
C CYS A 56 0.74 6.66 -13.55
N LEU A 57 -0.21 5.95 -14.18
CA LEU A 57 -0.27 4.49 -14.09
C LEU A 57 0.99 3.81 -14.66
N SER A 58 1.55 4.35 -15.74
CA SER A 58 2.76 3.78 -16.35
C SER A 58 3.99 3.94 -15.45
N CYS A 59 4.16 5.08 -14.79
CA CYS A 59 5.23 5.29 -13.81
C CYS A 59 5.05 4.38 -12.59
N PHE A 60 3.82 4.26 -12.07
CA PHE A 60 3.53 3.33 -10.97
C PHE A 60 3.89 1.88 -11.34
N LEU A 61 3.54 1.46 -12.55
CA LEU A 61 3.80 0.09 -13.01
C LEU A 61 5.28 -0.18 -13.25
N SER A 62 6.02 0.78 -13.81
CA SER A 62 7.44 0.61 -14.16
C SER A 62 7.72 -0.69 -14.93
N GLY A 63 6.81 -1.09 -15.83
CA GLY A 63 6.88 -2.32 -16.61
C GLY A 63 6.33 -3.59 -15.93
N CYS A 64 5.91 -3.51 -14.68
CA CYS A 64 5.29 -4.62 -13.94
C CYS A 64 3.79 -4.78 -14.25
N GLN A 65 3.21 -5.89 -13.79
CA GLN A 65 1.77 -6.17 -13.90
C GLN A 65 1.00 -5.73 -12.66
N LEU A 66 -0.28 -5.40 -12.84
CA LEU A 66 -1.20 -5.12 -11.73
C LEU A 66 -1.87 -6.40 -11.24
N CYS A 67 -1.88 -6.57 -9.92
CA CYS A 67 -2.76 -7.51 -9.24
C CYS A 67 -3.91 -6.75 -8.58
N ARG A 68 -5.13 -7.26 -8.72
CA ARG A 68 -6.30 -6.65 -8.08
C ARG A 68 -6.54 -7.27 -6.71
N PHE A 69 -6.56 -6.42 -5.68
CA PHE A 69 -7.01 -6.81 -4.34
C PHE A 69 -8.54 -6.78 -4.26
N GLU A 70 -9.14 -7.81 -3.66
CA GLU A 70 -10.61 -7.95 -3.61
C GLU A 70 -11.18 -7.60 -2.24
N TYR A 71 -12.29 -6.85 -2.23
CA TYR A 71 -12.95 -6.35 -1.02
C TYR A 71 -14.34 -6.98 -0.87
N GLY A 72 -14.81 -7.12 0.36
CA GLY A 72 -16.16 -7.63 0.66
C GLY A 72 -16.37 -9.09 0.25
N VAL A 73 -15.31 -9.91 0.23
CA VAL A 73 -15.41 -11.30 -0.20
C VAL A 73 -16.10 -12.19 0.84
N SER A 74 -16.71 -13.28 0.40
CA SER A 74 -17.37 -14.24 1.30
C SER A 74 -16.36 -14.98 2.19
N ILE A 75 -16.81 -15.56 3.32
CA ILE A 75 -15.94 -16.35 4.21
C ILE A 75 -15.28 -17.51 3.46
N PRO A 76 -16.02 -18.33 2.70
CA PRO A 76 -15.39 -19.44 1.98
C PRO A 76 -14.37 -18.97 0.95
N TYR A 77 -14.63 -17.84 0.28
CA TYR A 77 -13.69 -17.27 -0.69
C TYR A 77 -12.41 -16.78 -0.01
N PHE A 78 -12.53 -16.10 1.13
CA PHE A 78 -11.39 -15.66 1.93
C PHE A 78 -10.54 -16.85 2.39
N LEU A 79 -11.17 -17.88 2.95
CA LEU A 79 -10.50 -19.09 3.43
C LEU A 79 -9.87 -19.93 2.31
N ALA A 80 -10.43 -19.89 1.10
CA ALA A 80 -9.88 -20.60 -0.06
C ALA A 80 -8.58 -19.97 -0.61
N LYS A 81 -8.23 -18.73 -0.22
CA LYS A 81 -6.97 -18.09 -0.64
C LYS A 81 -5.80 -18.64 0.19
N VAL A 82 -5.19 -19.71 -0.32
CA VAL A 82 -4.02 -20.40 0.26
C VAL A 82 -2.85 -19.44 0.53
N ARG A 83 -2.69 -18.42 -0.32
CA ARG A 83 -1.73 -17.34 -0.15
C ARG A 83 -2.55 -16.11 0.26
N GLY A 84 -2.54 -15.78 1.56
CA GLY A 84 -3.21 -14.59 2.09
C GLY A 84 -2.73 -13.31 1.40
N GLY A 85 -3.39 -12.18 1.70
CA GLY A 85 -2.97 -10.87 1.19
C GLY A 85 -3.46 -10.51 -0.23
N THR A 86 -4.43 -11.25 -0.78
CA THR A 86 -5.05 -10.90 -2.08
C THR A 86 -6.50 -10.42 -1.97
N CYS A 87 -7.12 -10.56 -0.79
CA CYS A 87 -8.49 -10.14 -0.55
C CYS A 87 -8.76 -9.87 0.93
N THR A 88 -9.83 -9.14 1.20
CA THR A 88 -10.37 -8.90 2.54
C THR A 88 -11.89 -9.08 2.57
N ARG A 89 -12.40 -9.46 3.74
CA ARG A 89 -13.83 -9.51 4.02
C ARG A 89 -14.43 -8.11 4.23
N ALA A 90 -13.62 -7.11 4.52
CA ALA A 90 -14.09 -5.73 4.67
C ALA A 90 -14.59 -5.18 3.33
N SER A 91 -15.80 -4.62 3.33
CA SER A 91 -16.36 -3.97 2.15
C SER A 91 -15.64 -2.66 1.86
N SER A 92 -15.46 -2.35 0.57
CA SER A 92 -15.00 -1.02 0.17
C SER A 92 -16.10 0.01 0.43
N ASP A 93 -15.70 1.20 0.85
CA ASP A 93 -16.56 2.38 0.84
C ASP A 93 -16.76 2.89 -0.60
N SER A 94 -17.60 3.92 -0.74
CA SER A 94 -17.90 4.55 -2.01
C SER A 94 -16.65 5.12 -2.68
N ALA A 95 -16.63 5.21 -4.01
CA ALA A 95 -15.49 5.78 -4.73
C ALA A 95 -15.19 7.23 -4.29
N ALA A 96 -16.23 7.99 -3.93
CA ALA A 96 -16.07 9.35 -3.42
C ALA A 96 -15.32 9.37 -2.08
N ASP A 97 -15.70 8.54 -1.12
CA ASP A 97 -15.03 8.46 0.19
C ASP A 97 -13.59 7.96 0.07
N VAL A 98 -13.36 6.98 -0.80
CA VAL A 98 -12.02 6.43 -1.06
C VAL A 98 -11.10 7.50 -1.64
N LEU A 99 -11.57 8.23 -2.66
CA LEU A 99 -10.80 9.31 -3.26
C LEU A 99 -10.58 10.45 -2.27
N HIS A 100 -11.60 10.84 -1.50
CA HIS A 100 -11.51 11.88 -0.49
C HIS A 100 -10.39 11.58 0.52
N ARG A 101 -10.36 10.37 1.07
CA ARG A 101 -9.28 9.94 1.99
C ARG A 101 -7.91 9.96 1.30
N ALA A 102 -7.79 9.39 0.11
CA ALA A 102 -6.52 9.31 -0.59
C ALA A 102 -5.93 10.70 -0.90
N TYR A 103 -6.77 11.66 -1.32
CA TYR A 103 -6.32 13.03 -1.58
C TYR A 103 -5.92 13.77 -0.30
N ILE A 104 -6.70 13.64 0.77
CA ILE A 104 -6.35 14.26 2.06
C ILE A 104 -5.02 13.70 2.59
N LEU A 105 -4.78 12.40 2.46
CA LEU A 105 -3.53 11.77 2.91
C LEU A 105 -2.35 12.07 1.99
N LEU A 106 -2.59 12.34 0.70
CA LEU A 106 -1.55 12.84 -0.20
C LEU A 106 -1.02 14.21 0.25
N GLU A 107 -1.90 15.06 0.79
CA GLU A 107 -1.54 16.40 1.27
C GLU A 107 -0.93 16.39 2.68
N ASN A 108 -1.36 15.46 3.54
CA ASN A 108 -1.01 15.47 4.97
C ASN A 108 -0.02 14.37 5.38
N GLY A 109 0.22 13.38 4.51
CA GLY A 109 0.99 12.19 4.82
C GLY A 109 0.18 11.11 5.54
N PHE A 110 0.82 9.96 5.75
CA PHE A 110 0.23 8.78 6.41
C PHE A 110 1.23 8.20 7.43
N GLY A 111 1.89 9.06 8.18
CA GLY A 111 2.96 8.68 9.12
C GLY A 111 4.22 8.15 8.42
N ARG A 112 5.15 7.60 9.21
CA ARG A 112 6.40 7.02 8.71
C ARG A 112 6.13 5.64 8.09
N TYR A 113 6.72 5.39 6.93
CA TYR A 113 6.65 4.08 6.29
C TYR A 113 7.43 3.04 7.12
N ASP A 114 6.79 1.91 7.41
CA ASP A 114 7.38 0.75 8.05
C ASP A 114 6.84 -0.51 7.38
N ILE A 115 7.73 -1.35 6.86
CA ILE A 115 7.39 -2.54 6.05
C ILE A 115 6.43 -3.49 6.79
N VAL A 116 6.50 -3.55 8.12
CA VAL A 116 5.72 -4.46 8.95
C VAL A 116 4.47 -3.78 9.51
N ASN A 117 4.57 -2.48 9.82
CA ASN A 117 3.64 -1.78 10.69
C ASN A 117 2.81 -0.69 10.03
N ASN A 118 3.34 -0.01 9.03
CA ASN A 118 2.64 1.10 8.40
C ASN A 118 3.15 1.15 6.97
N ASN A 119 2.64 0.23 6.16
CA ASN A 119 3.13 0.01 4.80
C ASN A 119 2.07 0.37 3.76
N CYS A 120 2.37 0.06 2.50
CA CYS A 120 1.48 0.29 1.37
C CYS A 120 0.13 -0.46 1.49
N GLU A 121 0.08 -1.61 2.16
CA GLU A 121 -1.14 -2.36 2.40
C GLU A 121 -2.03 -1.65 3.44
N ASP A 122 -1.47 -1.23 4.57
CA ASP A 122 -2.21 -0.47 5.60
C ASP A 122 -2.84 0.81 4.99
N PHE A 123 -2.07 1.55 4.21
CA PHE A 123 -2.53 2.73 3.49
C PHE A 123 -3.70 2.40 2.53
N ALA A 124 -3.54 1.37 1.70
CA ALA A 124 -4.55 0.99 0.73
C ALA A 124 -5.85 0.49 1.40
N ILE A 125 -5.72 -0.30 2.47
CA ILE A 125 -6.88 -0.78 3.26
C ILE A 125 -7.59 0.40 3.92
N TYR A 126 -6.87 1.32 4.54
CA TYR A 126 -7.47 2.51 5.16
C TYR A 126 -8.18 3.37 4.11
N CYS A 127 -7.54 3.68 2.98
CA CYS A 127 -8.17 4.43 1.90
C CYS A 127 -9.45 3.74 1.41
N LYS A 128 -9.46 2.42 1.30
CA LYS A 128 -10.61 1.67 0.75
C LYS A 128 -11.75 1.45 1.74
N THR A 129 -11.45 1.34 3.04
CA THR A 129 -12.44 0.87 4.05
C THR A 129 -12.66 1.86 5.19
N GLY A 130 -11.76 2.83 5.37
CA GLY A 130 -11.70 3.73 6.53
C GLY A 130 -11.33 3.02 7.83
N LEU A 131 -10.91 1.75 7.77
CA LEU A 131 -10.58 0.95 8.94
C LEU A 131 -9.11 1.12 9.32
N GLN A 132 -8.86 1.30 10.61
CA GLN A 132 -7.53 1.33 11.19
C GLN A 132 -7.42 0.30 12.31
N VAL A 133 -6.26 -0.35 12.40
CA VAL A 133 -5.93 -1.27 13.49
C VAL A 133 -5.42 -0.45 14.69
N ASP A 134 -6.07 -0.59 15.83
CA ASP A 134 -5.67 0.05 17.08
C ASP A 134 -4.41 -0.64 17.65
N LEU A 135 -3.25 0.02 17.44
CA LEU A 135 -1.94 -0.48 17.87
C LEU A 135 -1.74 -0.41 19.40
N SER A 136 -2.58 0.33 20.13
CA SER A 136 -2.46 0.47 21.59
C SER A 136 -2.89 -0.78 22.36
N ARG A 137 -3.67 -1.66 21.72
CA ARG A 137 -4.29 -2.81 22.38
C ARG A 137 -3.49 -4.09 22.28
N GLN A 138 -2.56 -4.26 21.33
CA GLN A 138 -1.65 -5.42 21.26
C GLN A 138 -0.33 -5.13 20.53
N PRO A 139 0.82 -5.65 21.02
CA PRO A 139 2.07 -5.62 20.27
C PRO A 139 1.93 -6.51 19.03
N ARG A 140 2.23 -5.95 17.85
CA ARG A 140 2.18 -6.68 16.57
C ARG A 140 3.10 -7.91 16.61
N LYS A 141 2.56 -9.09 16.91
CA LYS A 141 3.20 -10.35 16.56
C LYS A 141 3.07 -10.54 15.04
N GLY A 142 4.00 -9.96 14.28
CA GLY A 142 4.30 -10.32 12.88
C GLY A 142 3.10 -10.57 11.94
N LEU A 143 2.18 -9.61 11.85
CA LEU A 143 0.96 -9.72 11.03
C LEU A 143 0.97 -8.65 9.93
N SER A 144 1.66 -8.92 8.82
CA SER A 144 1.31 -8.32 7.52
C SER A 144 -0.17 -8.62 7.27
N GLY A 145 -1.10 -7.66 7.33
CA GLY A 145 -2.45 -7.66 6.72
C GLY A 145 -3.41 -8.88 6.86
N GLN A 146 -3.02 -9.98 7.47
CA GLN A 146 -3.56 -11.33 7.20
C GLN A 146 -4.72 -11.72 8.10
N ALA A 147 -5.23 -10.81 8.92
CA ALA A 147 -6.33 -11.10 9.81
C ALA A 147 -7.38 -9.99 9.79
N MET A 148 -8.05 -9.82 8.66
CA MET A 148 -9.45 -9.38 8.67
C MET A 148 -10.32 -10.63 8.55
N ASP A 149 -10.15 -11.55 9.50
CA ASP A 149 -10.70 -12.89 9.47
C ASP A 149 -11.87 -13.08 10.44
N ILE A 150 -12.90 -13.76 9.93
CA ILE A 150 -14.07 -14.44 10.53
C ILE A 150 -14.94 -13.74 11.62
N GLY A 151 -14.53 -12.67 12.29
CA GLY A 151 -15.32 -12.03 13.36
C GLY A 151 -15.10 -10.52 13.48
N ALA A 152 -15.98 -9.85 14.22
CA ALA A 152 -15.81 -8.44 14.58
C ALA A 152 -14.57 -8.28 15.46
N ARG A 153 -13.44 -7.95 14.84
CA ARG A 153 -12.21 -7.56 15.51
C ARG A 153 -12.48 -6.29 16.33
N SER A 154 -12.41 -6.39 17.66
CA SER A 154 -12.62 -5.26 18.59
C SER A 154 -11.46 -4.26 18.59
N ASP A 155 -10.37 -4.60 17.90
CA ASP A 155 -9.17 -3.82 17.65
C ASP A 155 -9.20 -3.09 16.30
N VAL A 156 -10.28 -3.21 15.51
CA VAL A 156 -10.44 -2.49 14.25
C VAL A 156 -11.65 -1.59 14.30
N SER A 157 -11.46 -0.31 13.99
CA SER A 157 -12.55 0.67 14.00
C SER A 157 -12.49 1.56 12.76
N LYS A 158 -13.65 2.09 12.34
CA LYS A 158 -13.69 3.15 11.34
C LYS A 158 -13.17 4.43 11.97
N VAL A 159 -12.17 5.02 11.34
CA VAL A 159 -11.53 6.26 11.79
C VAL A 159 -11.69 7.31 10.69
N PRO A 160 -12.34 8.46 10.98
CA PRO A 160 -12.37 9.59 10.05
C PRO A 160 -10.96 10.08 9.72
N VAL A 161 -10.74 10.56 8.49
CA VAL A 161 -9.39 10.91 8.01
C VAL A 161 -8.79 12.10 8.75
N GLU A 162 -9.63 13.01 9.23
CA GLU A 162 -9.23 14.16 10.03
C GLU A 162 -8.67 13.72 11.38
N LYS A 163 -9.29 12.69 11.98
CA LYS A 163 -8.83 12.10 13.23
C LYS A 163 -7.52 11.35 13.03
N LEU A 164 -7.43 10.56 11.96
CA LEU A 164 -6.21 9.82 11.60
C LEU A 164 -5.01 10.77 11.45
N ILE A 165 -5.18 11.87 10.70
CA ILE A 165 -4.11 12.86 10.51
C ILE A 165 -3.66 13.46 11.84
N ALA A 166 -4.59 13.74 12.75
CA ALA A 166 -4.26 14.27 14.06
C ALA A 166 -3.43 13.29 14.92
N GLU A 167 -3.57 11.99 14.70
CA GLU A 167 -2.82 10.94 15.41
C GLU A 167 -1.44 10.66 14.79
N MET A 168 -1.22 11.04 13.53
CA MET A 168 0.02 10.77 12.77
C MET A 168 1.02 11.93 12.76
N LYS A 169 0.67 13.07 13.35
CA LYS A 169 1.56 14.24 13.57
C LYS A 169 2.28 14.14 14.90
#